data_AF-A0A2V3DM96-F1
#
_entry.id   AF-A0A2V3DM96-F1
#
_cell.length_a   1.000
_cell.length_b   1.000
_cell.length_c   1.000
_cell.angle_alpha   90.00
_cell.angle_beta   90.00
_cell.angle_gamma   90.00
#
_symmetry.space_group_name_H-M   'P 1'
#
loop_
_entity.id
_entity.type
_entity.pdbx_description
1 polymer ?
#
loop_
_entity_poly.entity_id
_entity_poly.type
_entity_poly.pdbx_seq_one_letter_code
_entity_poly.pdbx_strand_id
1 'polypeptide(L)'
;MFVAAAVLATGCTSLSVPTHPFDHELVDESSVAVPVSDRGEVALVVSRLEESGFFCAQVRANSDAAQVWCRASEDPVGNEVDRSATSVNIVTTRDGVIQYADISAKRGGRDGDWDRLREVLDASFLALWHSDAAKVHKVITEVVRGPRFFPDDPHPPVIKEFSTTNASYLVAEGGLVPKFRLVTSAVQDRSWPYAANDYATTMKVAGPELELSGYKCSTHWSSPCRMGGGQSSNQEISFTTPNPNLSLDDPDQILTVDMFNPGTTDDADLESLSSIGFPQELPFLVPAARGPVEAQIVATQRTGEPFIGIVAGTILIVEPPINLPRVRTGPLPVNVRIGVAPISIVE
;
A
#
# COMPACT_ATOMS: atom_id res chain seq x y z
N MET A 1 -0.23 -64.72 28.94
CA MET A 1 -1.01 -64.29 27.76
C MET A 1 -1.60 -62.93 28.10
N PHE A 2 -0.86 -61.86 27.81
CA PHE A 2 -1.27 -60.48 28.06
C PHE A 2 -1.50 -59.81 26.73
N VAL A 3 -2.72 -59.32 26.51
CA VAL A 3 -3.11 -58.53 25.36
C VAL A 3 -2.61 -57.10 25.58
N ALA A 4 -1.66 -56.65 24.75
CA ALA A 4 -1.24 -55.26 24.72
C ALA A 4 -2.22 -54.46 23.87
N ALA A 5 -2.96 -53.56 24.51
CA ALA A 5 -3.78 -52.57 23.83
C ALA A 5 -2.84 -51.51 23.19
N ALA A 6 -2.90 -51.40 21.86
CA ALA A 6 -2.27 -50.31 21.15
C ALA A 6 -3.09 -49.02 21.39
N VAL A 7 -2.57 -48.13 22.22
CA VAL A 7 -3.05 -46.75 22.31
C VAL A 7 -2.49 -46.01 21.10
N LEU A 8 -3.35 -45.78 20.11
CA LEU A 8 -3.09 -44.82 19.04
C LEU A 8 -3.08 -43.42 19.66
N ALA A 9 -1.89 -42.89 19.90
CA ALA A 9 -1.70 -41.48 20.18
C ALA A 9 -1.95 -40.72 18.87
N THR A 10 -3.17 -40.22 18.69
CA THR A 10 -3.47 -39.16 17.73
C THR A 10 -2.73 -37.92 18.19
N GLY A 11 -1.56 -37.67 17.61
CA GLY A 11 -0.87 -36.40 17.76
C GLY A 11 -1.75 -35.30 17.18
N CYS A 12 -2.40 -34.51 18.05
CA CYS A 12 -2.84 -33.18 17.68
C CYS A 12 -1.57 -32.37 17.40
N THR A 13 -1.18 -32.28 16.13
CA THR A 13 -0.41 -31.12 15.67
C THR A 13 -1.32 -29.92 15.86
N SER A 14 -1.10 -29.16 16.93
CA SER A 14 -1.60 -27.79 16.99
C SER A 14 -1.03 -27.08 15.77
N LEU A 15 -1.86 -26.83 14.76
CA LEU A 15 -1.50 -25.92 13.68
C LEU A 15 -1.08 -24.60 14.33
N SER A 16 0.22 -24.29 14.22
CA SER A 16 0.80 -23.02 14.62
C SER A 16 0.32 -21.96 13.66
N VAL A 17 -0.91 -21.50 13.85
CA VAL A 17 -1.50 -20.45 13.04
C VAL A 17 -0.85 -19.11 13.42
N PRO A 18 -0.28 -18.37 12.47
CA PRO A 18 0.29 -17.04 12.72
C PRO A 18 -0.75 -16.11 13.37
N THR A 19 -0.37 -15.47 14.47
CA THR A 19 -1.23 -14.48 15.15
C THR A 19 -1.16 -13.11 14.47
N HIS A 20 -0.13 -12.87 13.66
CA HIS A 20 0.11 -11.63 12.93
C HIS A 20 0.37 -11.87 11.43
N PRO A 21 0.01 -10.90 10.55
CA PRO A 21 0.11 -10.96 9.09
C PRO A 21 1.43 -11.42 8.48
N PHE A 22 2.54 -11.28 9.22
CA PHE A 22 3.90 -11.49 8.70
C PHE A 22 4.67 -12.55 9.49
N ASP A 23 4.00 -13.25 10.41
CA ASP A 23 4.60 -14.28 11.25
C ASP A 23 4.54 -15.65 10.56
N HIS A 24 4.97 -15.69 9.30
CA HIS A 24 5.06 -16.90 8.47
C HIS A 24 6.16 -16.80 7.41
N GLU A 25 6.58 -17.96 6.92
CA GLU A 25 7.58 -18.06 5.86
C GLU A 25 7.00 -17.63 4.49
N LEU A 26 7.81 -17.00 3.64
CA LEU A 26 7.45 -16.53 2.29
C LEU A 26 7.25 -17.66 1.25
N VAL A 27 6.96 -18.88 1.69
CA VAL A 27 6.82 -20.04 0.79
C VAL A 27 5.53 -19.92 -0.01
N ASP A 28 5.61 -20.16 -1.32
CA ASP A 28 4.49 -20.11 -2.27
C ASP A 28 3.77 -18.75 -2.40
N GLU A 29 4.42 -17.67 -1.98
CA GLU A 29 3.93 -16.32 -2.22
C GLU A 29 4.29 -15.80 -3.61
N SER A 30 3.33 -15.13 -4.23
CA SER A 30 3.48 -14.36 -5.46
C SER A 30 3.22 -12.90 -5.15
N SER A 31 4.15 -12.05 -5.55
CA SER A 31 4.08 -10.60 -5.47
C SER A 31 3.80 -9.92 -6.82
N VAL A 32 3.52 -10.74 -7.86
CA VAL A 32 3.11 -10.26 -9.17
C VAL A 32 1.71 -9.64 -9.10
N ALA A 33 1.64 -8.35 -9.38
CA ALA A 33 0.39 -7.62 -9.53
C ALA A 33 -0.35 -8.04 -10.80
N VAL A 34 -1.64 -8.34 -10.66
CA VAL A 34 -2.54 -8.78 -11.74
C VAL A 34 -3.92 -8.10 -11.58
N PRO A 35 -4.76 -8.08 -12.64
CA PRO A 35 -6.16 -7.69 -12.49
C PRO A 35 -6.87 -8.49 -11.40
N VAL A 36 -7.83 -7.88 -10.72
CA VAL A 36 -8.58 -8.56 -9.66
C VAL A 36 -9.42 -9.69 -10.24
N SER A 37 -9.56 -10.79 -9.49
CA SER A 37 -10.46 -11.89 -9.80
C SER A 37 -11.90 -11.41 -10.03
N ASP A 38 -12.56 -11.96 -11.04
CA ASP A 38 -13.97 -11.74 -11.37
C ASP A 38 -14.93 -12.65 -10.55
N ARG A 39 -14.40 -13.34 -9.54
CA ARG A 39 -15.13 -14.28 -8.68
C ARG A 39 -15.28 -13.77 -7.25
N GLY A 40 -16.34 -14.23 -6.58
CA GLY A 40 -16.58 -14.02 -5.17
C GLY A 40 -17.11 -12.63 -4.83
N GLU A 41 -17.11 -12.31 -3.54
CA GLU A 41 -17.56 -11.02 -3.00
C GLU A 41 -16.68 -9.86 -3.46
N VAL A 42 -15.37 -10.11 -3.58
CA VAL A 42 -14.39 -9.09 -3.98
C VAL A 42 -14.66 -8.54 -5.37
N ALA A 43 -15.15 -9.36 -6.31
CA ALA A 43 -15.48 -8.91 -7.66
C ALA A 43 -16.58 -7.84 -7.65
N LEU A 44 -17.61 -8.01 -6.80
CA LEU A 44 -18.67 -7.01 -6.65
C LEU A 44 -18.13 -5.73 -6.02
N VAL A 45 -17.35 -5.86 -4.93
CA VAL A 45 -16.76 -4.70 -4.24
C VAL A 45 -15.84 -3.90 -5.16
N VAL A 46 -14.95 -4.58 -5.88
CA VAL A 46 -13.99 -3.96 -6.79
C VAL A 46 -14.69 -3.32 -7.97
N SER A 47 -15.66 -3.99 -8.60
CA SER A 47 -16.42 -3.42 -9.70
C SER A 47 -17.09 -2.09 -9.31
N ARG A 48 -17.64 -1.99 -8.09
CA ARG A 48 -18.25 -0.74 -7.61
C ARG A 48 -17.24 0.34 -7.26
N LEU A 49 -16.07 -0.05 -6.74
CA LEU A 49 -14.97 0.89 -6.51
C LEU A 49 -14.46 1.44 -7.85
N GLU A 50 -14.30 0.59 -8.87
CA GLU A 50 -13.92 1.00 -10.22
C GLU A 50 -14.96 1.93 -10.87
N GLU A 51 -16.26 1.64 -10.73
CA GLU A 51 -17.35 2.55 -11.11
C GLU A 51 -17.26 3.92 -10.39
N SER A 52 -16.66 3.94 -9.20
CA SER A 52 -16.44 5.13 -8.38
C SER A 52 -15.09 5.82 -8.63
N GLY A 53 -14.36 5.40 -9.67
CA GLY A 53 -13.10 6.02 -10.10
C GLY A 53 -11.85 5.48 -9.41
N PHE A 54 -11.91 4.29 -8.81
CA PHE A 54 -10.73 3.62 -8.27
C PHE A 54 -10.03 2.79 -9.34
N PHE A 55 -8.70 2.78 -9.28
CA PHE A 55 -7.91 1.71 -9.89
C PHE A 55 -7.73 0.59 -8.85
N CYS A 56 -7.98 -0.66 -9.25
CA CYS A 56 -7.86 -1.83 -8.38
C CYS A 56 -6.96 -2.91 -9.02
N ALA A 57 -6.18 -3.59 -8.19
CA ALA A 57 -5.36 -4.73 -8.61
C ALA A 57 -5.16 -5.72 -7.47
N GLN A 58 -5.05 -7.02 -7.80
CA GLN A 58 -4.52 -8.00 -6.87
C GLN A 58 -3.00 -7.86 -6.88
N VAL A 59 -2.42 -7.50 -5.73
CA VAL A 59 -0.99 -7.15 -5.63
C VAL A 59 -0.14 -8.28 -5.09
N ARG A 60 -0.74 -9.19 -4.32
CA ARG A 60 -0.07 -10.37 -3.75
C ARG A 60 -1.03 -11.53 -3.58
N ALA A 61 -0.50 -12.74 -3.55
CA ALA A 61 -1.26 -13.95 -3.24
C ALA A 61 -0.34 -15.05 -2.67
N ASN A 62 -0.93 -15.96 -1.90
CA ASN A 62 -0.34 -17.25 -1.54
C ASN A 62 -1.38 -18.36 -1.74
N SER A 63 -1.19 -19.53 -1.12
CA SER A 63 -2.14 -20.65 -1.20
C SER A 63 -3.53 -20.32 -0.68
N ASP A 64 -3.63 -19.46 0.33
CA ASP A 64 -4.83 -19.29 1.14
C ASP A 64 -5.50 -17.93 0.92
N ALA A 65 -4.70 -16.90 0.67
CA ALA A 65 -5.15 -15.52 0.61
C ALA A 65 -4.64 -14.76 -0.62
N ALA A 66 -5.36 -13.70 -0.96
CA ALA A 66 -4.97 -12.70 -1.95
C ALA A 66 -5.16 -11.30 -1.37
N GLN A 67 -4.17 -10.42 -1.60
CA GLN A 67 -4.26 -9.00 -1.29
C GLN A 67 -4.70 -8.25 -2.52
N VAL A 68 -5.80 -7.51 -2.41
CA VAL A 68 -6.26 -6.53 -3.39
C VAL A 68 -6.02 -5.12 -2.84
N TRP A 69 -5.51 -4.26 -3.70
CA TRP A 69 -5.31 -2.85 -3.41
C TRP A 69 -6.07 -2.01 -4.42
N CYS A 70 -6.81 -1.03 -3.91
CA CYS A 70 -7.50 -0.03 -4.70
C CYS A 70 -7.10 1.36 -4.25
N ARG A 71 -6.94 2.28 -5.21
CA ARG A 71 -6.70 3.70 -4.95
C ARG A 71 -7.52 4.56 -5.90
N ALA A 72 -8.16 5.58 -5.34
CA ALA A 72 -8.79 6.62 -6.15
C ALA A 72 -7.72 7.46 -6.83
N SER A 73 -7.94 7.80 -8.10
CA SER A 73 -7.27 8.95 -8.69
C SER A 73 -7.91 10.19 -8.06
N GLU A 74 -7.18 10.94 -7.24
CA GLU A 74 -7.72 12.17 -6.64
C GLU A 74 -7.30 13.40 -7.41
N ASP A 75 -8.22 14.37 -7.47
CA ASP A 75 -7.87 15.74 -7.81
C ASP A 75 -6.87 16.25 -6.76
N PRO A 76 -5.70 16.74 -7.17
CA PRO A 76 -4.66 17.09 -6.22
C PRO A 76 -5.06 18.23 -5.27
N VAL A 77 -5.25 17.92 -3.99
CA VAL A 77 -5.43 18.92 -2.92
C VAL A 77 -4.12 19.10 -2.15
N GLY A 78 -3.30 20.08 -2.56
CA GLY A 78 -2.10 20.51 -1.84
C GLY A 78 -0.78 20.31 -2.60
N ASN A 79 0.37 20.50 -1.93
CA ASN A 79 1.70 20.34 -2.54
C ASN A 79 2.34 18.99 -2.20
N GLU A 80 1.63 18.14 -1.45
CA GLU A 80 2.17 16.88 -0.99
C GLU A 80 1.90 15.79 -2.03
N VAL A 81 3.00 15.16 -2.38
CA VAL A 81 3.05 13.99 -3.23
C VAL A 81 2.36 12.86 -2.50
N ASP A 82 1.51 12.19 -3.25
CA ASP A 82 0.39 11.41 -2.78
C ASP A 82 0.71 10.34 -1.71
N ARG A 83 0.71 10.78 -0.44
CA ARG A 83 0.51 9.94 0.75
C ARG A 83 -0.96 10.00 1.21
N SER A 84 -1.85 10.48 0.35
CA SER A 84 -3.08 11.11 0.80
C SER A 84 -4.31 10.81 -0.03
N ALA A 85 -4.20 10.02 -1.09
CA ALA A 85 -5.37 9.53 -1.79
C ALA A 85 -6.10 8.49 -0.94
N THR A 86 -7.40 8.43 -1.17
CA THR A 86 -8.24 7.39 -0.63
C THR A 86 -7.80 6.03 -1.15
N SER A 87 -7.45 5.14 -0.22
CA SER A 87 -7.02 3.77 -0.51
C SER A 87 -7.87 2.75 0.22
N VAL A 88 -8.15 1.64 -0.46
CA VAL A 88 -8.83 0.46 0.10
C VAL A 88 -7.90 -0.73 -0.06
N ASN A 89 -7.55 -1.38 1.05
CA ASN A 89 -6.83 -2.64 1.03
C ASN A 89 -7.78 -3.77 1.45
N ILE A 90 -7.77 -4.88 0.73
CA ILE A 90 -8.67 -6.02 0.96
C ILE A 90 -7.83 -7.28 1.01
N VAL A 91 -8.05 -8.14 1.99
CA VAL A 91 -7.61 -9.53 1.97
C VAL A 91 -8.81 -10.41 1.70
N THR A 92 -8.64 -11.34 0.77
CA THR A 92 -9.66 -12.32 0.41
C THR A 92 -9.09 -13.72 0.47
N THR A 93 -9.96 -14.71 0.58
CA THR A 93 -9.61 -16.08 0.17
C THR A 93 -9.32 -16.11 -1.33
N ARG A 94 -8.74 -17.21 -1.83
CA ARG A 94 -8.52 -17.43 -3.28
C ARG A 94 -9.81 -17.49 -4.10
N ASP A 95 -10.93 -17.80 -3.48
CA ASP A 95 -12.27 -17.79 -4.12
C ASP A 95 -12.95 -16.42 -4.05
N GLY A 96 -12.29 -15.40 -3.49
CA GLY A 96 -12.76 -14.02 -3.46
C GLY A 96 -13.73 -13.71 -2.31
N VAL A 97 -13.75 -14.51 -1.24
CA VAL A 97 -14.50 -14.20 -0.01
C VAL A 97 -13.69 -13.20 0.80
N ILE A 98 -14.32 -12.11 1.24
CA ILE A 98 -13.62 -11.04 1.98
C ILE A 98 -13.28 -11.55 3.39
N GLN A 99 -12.01 -11.47 3.75
CA GLN A 99 -11.50 -11.80 5.08
C GLN A 99 -11.27 -10.55 5.92
N TYR A 100 -10.65 -9.53 5.32
CA TYR A 100 -10.31 -8.28 5.97
C TYR A 100 -10.36 -7.14 4.96
N ALA A 101 -10.65 -5.92 5.43
CA ALA A 101 -10.32 -4.74 4.68
C ALA A 101 -9.97 -3.57 5.59
N ASP A 102 -9.15 -2.65 5.07
CA ASP A 102 -8.98 -1.32 5.63
C ASP A 102 -9.20 -0.23 4.57
N ILE A 103 -9.66 0.91 5.05
CA ILE A 103 -9.90 2.10 4.25
C ILE A 103 -9.24 3.27 4.96
N SER A 104 -8.42 3.98 4.21
CA SER A 104 -7.92 5.31 4.57
C SER A 104 -8.53 6.28 3.57
N ALA A 105 -9.39 7.18 4.02
CA ALA A 105 -10.15 8.07 3.15
C ALA A 105 -9.72 9.52 3.37
N LYS A 106 -9.33 10.21 2.30
CA LYS A 106 -8.93 11.61 2.35
C LYS A 106 -9.45 12.32 1.10
N ARG A 107 -9.79 13.58 1.25
CA ARG A 107 -10.42 14.45 0.24
C ARG A 107 -10.04 15.91 0.43
N GLY A 108 -9.46 16.26 1.59
CA GLY A 108 -9.02 17.61 1.91
C GLY A 108 -9.89 18.21 3.00
N GLY A 109 -9.40 18.12 4.23
CA GLY A 109 -10.09 18.63 5.41
C GLY A 109 -11.02 17.59 6.03
N ARG A 110 -11.11 17.62 7.37
CA ARG A 110 -11.73 16.58 8.19
C ARG A 110 -13.13 16.17 7.73
N ASP A 111 -14.04 17.12 7.53
CA ASP A 111 -15.43 16.81 7.17
C ASP A 111 -15.51 16.15 5.77
N GLY A 112 -14.70 16.65 4.82
CA GLY A 112 -14.59 16.05 3.48
C GLY A 112 -14.00 14.64 3.52
N ASP A 113 -13.05 14.38 4.40
CA ASP A 113 -12.44 13.05 4.57
C ASP A 113 -13.44 12.04 5.15
N TRP A 114 -14.26 12.44 6.11
CA TRP A 114 -15.32 11.58 6.68
C TRP A 114 -16.47 11.34 5.70
N ASP A 115 -16.85 12.34 4.91
CA ASP A 115 -17.83 12.16 3.83
C ASP A 115 -17.29 11.23 2.75
N ARG A 116 -16.01 11.37 2.39
CA ARG A 116 -15.32 10.45 1.49
C ARG A 116 -15.32 9.02 2.02
N LEU A 117 -15.07 8.83 3.32
CA LEU A 117 -15.13 7.50 3.93
C LEU A 117 -16.53 6.88 3.77
N ARG A 118 -17.60 7.66 4.01
CA ARG A 118 -18.99 7.17 3.85
C ARG A 118 -19.28 6.81 2.40
N GLU A 119 -18.91 7.68 1.44
CA GLU A 119 -19.10 7.42 0.01
C GLU A 119 -18.42 6.11 -0.43
N VAL A 120 -17.17 5.90 -0.01
CA VAL A 120 -16.43 4.68 -0.36
C VAL A 120 -17.07 3.46 0.29
N LEU A 121 -17.48 3.53 1.56
CA LEU A 121 -18.15 2.43 2.23
C LEU A 121 -19.48 2.05 1.56
N ASP A 122 -20.27 3.05 1.18
CA ASP A 122 -21.54 2.88 0.49
C ASP A 122 -21.37 2.28 -0.91
N ALA A 123 -20.32 2.69 -1.62
CA ALA A 123 -19.97 2.11 -2.91
C ALA A 123 -19.40 0.69 -2.78
N SER A 124 -18.77 0.32 -1.66
CA SER A 124 -18.04 -0.95 -1.52
C SER A 124 -18.78 -1.96 -0.62
N PHE A 125 -18.37 -2.08 0.63
CA PHE A 125 -18.79 -3.13 1.55
C PHE A 125 -20.25 -3.01 1.96
N LEU A 126 -20.80 -1.80 2.02
CA LEU A 126 -22.21 -1.59 2.37
C LEU A 126 -23.16 -1.87 1.20
N ALA A 127 -22.67 -1.79 -0.04
CA ALA A 127 -23.39 -2.32 -1.21
C ALA A 127 -23.40 -3.85 -1.25
N LEU A 128 -22.44 -4.53 -0.59
CA LEU A 128 -22.50 -5.97 -0.39
C LEU A 128 -23.40 -6.33 0.81
N TRP A 129 -23.18 -5.67 1.95
CA TRP A 129 -23.85 -5.93 3.23
C TRP A 129 -24.79 -4.78 3.63
N HIS A 130 -25.84 -4.59 2.84
CA HIS A 130 -26.81 -3.50 3.04
C HIS A 130 -27.42 -3.42 4.45
N SER A 131 -27.53 -4.56 5.15
CA SER A 131 -28.02 -4.61 6.54
C SER A 131 -27.16 -3.82 7.52
N ASP A 132 -25.89 -3.59 7.19
CA ASP A 132 -24.90 -3.05 8.11
C ASP A 132 -24.81 -1.53 7.99
N ALA A 133 -25.30 -0.96 6.88
CA ALA A 133 -25.16 0.45 6.53
C ALA A 133 -25.66 1.39 7.63
N ALA A 134 -26.88 1.17 8.13
CA ALA A 134 -27.46 2.03 9.17
C ALA A 134 -26.64 2.05 10.47
N LYS A 135 -26.08 0.89 10.86
CA LYS A 135 -25.24 0.79 12.07
C LYS A 135 -23.87 1.44 11.84
N VAL A 136 -23.25 1.17 10.70
CA VAL A 136 -21.96 1.74 10.31
C VAL A 136 -22.04 3.28 10.24
N HIS A 137 -23.03 3.84 9.55
CA HIS A 137 -23.24 5.30 9.46
C HIS A 137 -23.49 5.94 10.82
N LYS A 138 -24.26 5.27 11.70
CA LYS A 138 -24.47 5.74 13.07
C LYS A 138 -23.16 5.81 13.84
N VAL A 139 -22.34 4.75 13.81
CA VAL A 139 -21.05 4.73 14.53
C VAL A 139 -20.09 5.79 13.98
N ILE A 140 -19.97 5.94 12.65
CA ILE A 140 -19.16 7.00 12.04
C ILE A 140 -19.63 8.38 12.53
N THR A 141 -20.94 8.63 12.54
CA THR A 141 -21.50 9.89 13.04
C THR A 141 -21.17 10.14 14.52
N GLU A 142 -21.18 9.10 15.34
CA GLU A 142 -20.79 9.20 16.75
C GLU A 142 -19.29 9.47 16.93
N VAL A 143 -18.42 8.88 16.11
CA VAL A 143 -16.98 9.16 16.11
C VAL A 143 -16.71 10.60 15.67
N VAL A 144 -17.32 11.06 14.58
CA VAL A 144 -17.19 12.43 14.06
C VAL A 144 -17.61 13.49 15.10
N ARG A 145 -18.66 13.19 15.88
CA ARG A 145 -19.18 14.05 16.97
C ARG A 145 -18.40 13.90 18.28
N GLY A 146 -17.48 12.94 18.39
CA GLY A 146 -16.71 12.67 19.59
C GLY A 146 -15.72 13.79 19.97
N PRO A 147 -15.15 13.72 21.19
CA PRO A 147 -14.09 14.63 21.62
C PRO A 147 -12.90 14.51 20.67
N ARG A 148 -12.31 15.66 20.33
CA ARG A 148 -11.36 15.80 19.21
C ARG A 148 -9.95 15.50 19.66
N PHE A 149 -9.19 14.84 18.80
CA PHE A 149 -7.73 14.82 18.90
C PHE A 149 -7.16 16.09 18.25
N PHE A 150 -6.42 16.89 19.02
CA PHE A 150 -5.50 17.88 18.49
C PHE A 150 -4.08 17.35 18.70
N PRO A 151 -3.12 17.57 17.79
CA PRO A 151 -1.75 17.09 17.93
C PRO A 151 -1.06 17.48 19.26
N ASP A 152 -1.52 18.57 19.89
CA ASP A 152 -1.03 19.09 21.16
C ASP A 152 -1.89 18.67 22.38
N ASP A 153 -2.94 17.88 22.16
CA ASP A 153 -3.92 17.47 23.17
C ASP A 153 -3.78 15.94 23.44
N PRO A 154 -3.37 15.53 24.66
CA PRO A 154 -3.05 14.14 25.00
C PRO A 154 -4.28 13.21 25.11
N HIS A 155 -5.43 13.59 24.57
CA HIS A 155 -6.61 12.72 24.57
C HIS A 155 -6.39 11.52 23.63
N PRO A 156 -6.82 10.32 24.04
CA PRO A 156 -6.71 9.15 23.19
C PRO A 156 -7.61 9.31 21.95
N PRO A 157 -7.21 8.76 20.80
CA PRO A 157 -8.03 8.77 19.59
C PRO A 157 -9.40 8.16 19.88
N VAL A 158 -10.46 8.71 19.29
CA VAL A 158 -11.79 8.08 19.36
C VAL A 158 -11.76 6.86 18.47
N ILE A 159 -11.74 5.69 19.10
CA ILE A 159 -11.81 4.38 18.47
C ILE A 159 -13.14 3.75 18.90
N LYS A 160 -13.92 3.29 17.93
CA LYS A 160 -15.14 2.52 18.18
C LYS A 160 -15.09 1.20 17.45
N GLU A 161 -15.31 0.14 18.21
CA GLU A 161 -15.46 -1.22 17.70
C GLU A 161 -16.91 -1.69 17.87
N PHE A 162 -17.40 -2.42 16.88
CA PHE A 162 -18.72 -3.03 16.92
C PHE A 162 -18.81 -4.17 15.90
N SER A 163 -19.73 -5.10 16.13
CA SER A 163 -19.96 -6.21 15.20
C SER A 163 -21.38 -6.23 14.66
N THR A 164 -21.54 -6.76 13.45
CA THR A 164 -22.82 -7.12 12.83
C THR A 164 -22.85 -8.65 12.62
N THR A 165 -23.79 -9.14 11.82
CA THR A 165 -23.79 -10.54 11.40
C THR A 165 -22.70 -10.85 10.37
N ASN A 166 -22.25 -9.84 9.59
CA ASN A 166 -21.30 -10.05 8.49
C ASN A 166 -19.84 -9.82 8.92
N ALA A 167 -19.58 -8.82 9.77
CA ALA A 167 -18.22 -8.49 10.17
C ALA A 167 -18.13 -7.80 11.54
N SER A 168 -16.91 -7.79 12.07
CA SER A 168 -16.48 -6.89 13.13
C SER A 168 -15.80 -5.69 12.50
N TYR A 169 -16.13 -4.50 12.99
CA TYR A 169 -15.68 -3.22 12.45
C TYR A 169 -14.93 -2.43 13.48
N LEU A 170 -13.96 -1.66 13.02
CA LEU A 170 -13.25 -0.65 13.80
C LEU A 170 -13.29 0.67 13.02
N VAL A 171 -13.80 1.72 13.66
CA VAL A 171 -13.77 3.09 13.14
C VAL A 171 -12.86 3.89 14.06
N ALA A 172 -11.83 4.51 13.51
CA ALA A 172 -10.87 5.29 14.27
C ALA A 172 -10.57 6.64 13.63
N GLU A 173 -10.39 7.65 14.47
CA GLU A 173 -9.69 8.89 14.11
C GLU A 173 -8.19 8.64 14.27
N GLY A 174 -7.54 8.11 13.23
CA GLY A 174 -6.13 7.72 13.24
C GLY A 174 -5.22 8.80 12.66
N GLY A 175 -4.89 9.83 13.45
CA GLY A 175 -4.15 11.00 12.94
C GLY A 175 -5.03 11.90 12.08
N LEU A 176 -4.44 12.61 11.11
CA LEU A 176 -5.16 13.57 10.24
C LEU A 176 -6.19 12.94 9.28
N VAL A 177 -6.35 11.61 9.25
CA VAL A 177 -7.17 10.90 8.25
C VAL A 177 -8.06 9.83 8.93
N PRO A 178 -9.38 9.77 8.60
CA PRO A 178 -10.28 8.71 9.03
C PRO A 178 -9.80 7.31 8.63
N LYS A 179 -9.87 6.37 9.57
CA LYS A 179 -9.58 4.96 9.32
C LYS A 179 -10.80 4.09 9.60
N PHE A 180 -11.07 3.16 8.70
CA PHE A 180 -12.09 2.13 8.87
C PHE A 180 -11.47 0.76 8.59
N ARG A 181 -11.77 -0.22 9.44
CA ARG A 181 -11.36 -1.61 9.23
C ARG A 181 -12.55 -2.54 9.41
N LEU A 182 -12.53 -3.66 8.70
CA LEU A 182 -13.46 -4.75 8.89
C LEU A 182 -12.74 -6.10 8.90
N VAL A 183 -13.28 -7.04 9.66
CA VAL A 183 -12.80 -8.42 9.79
C VAL A 183 -14.02 -9.35 9.73
N THR A 184 -14.01 -10.34 8.86
CA THR A 184 -15.11 -11.31 8.73
C THR A 184 -14.78 -12.62 9.45
N SER A 185 -15.78 -13.51 9.54
CA SER A 185 -15.57 -14.88 10.02
C SER A 185 -14.78 -15.78 9.06
N ALA A 186 -14.50 -15.30 7.83
CA ALA A 186 -13.68 -16.03 6.86
C ALA A 186 -12.17 -15.99 7.17
N VAL A 187 -11.73 -15.15 8.11
CA VAL A 187 -10.36 -15.17 8.63
C VAL A 187 -10.17 -16.46 9.44
N GLN A 188 -9.44 -17.42 8.88
CA GLN A 188 -9.06 -18.67 9.55
C GLN A 188 -7.64 -18.59 10.11
N ASP A 189 -6.76 -17.87 9.40
CA ASP A 189 -5.42 -17.49 9.82
C ASP A 189 -5.08 -16.08 9.32
N ARG A 190 -3.99 -15.54 9.84
CA ARG A 190 -3.43 -14.26 9.42
C ARG A 190 -2.11 -14.47 8.67
N SER A 191 -1.96 -15.54 7.89
CA SER A 191 -0.75 -15.75 7.07
C SER A 191 -0.87 -15.00 5.74
N TRP A 192 -1.01 -13.67 5.81
CA TRP A 192 -1.36 -12.87 4.64
C TRP A 192 -0.14 -12.56 3.77
N PRO A 193 -0.27 -12.59 2.44
CA PRO A 193 0.88 -12.50 1.56
C PRO A 193 1.56 -11.12 1.67
N TYR A 194 2.88 -11.11 1.82
CA TYR A 194 3.69 -9.89 1.99
C TYR A 194 4.96 -9.84 1.12
N ALA A 195 5.23 -10.89 0.34
CA ALA A 195 6.33 -10.98 -0.63
C ALA A 195 6.42 -9.75 -1.56
N ALA A 196 7.64 -9.49 -2.05
CA ALA A 196 7.91 -8.44 -3.04
C ALA A 196 9.03 -8.82 -4.04
N ASN A 197 9.51 -10.06 -3.97
CA ASN A 197 10.67 -10.56 -4.72
C ASN A 197 10.45 -10.67 -6.23
N ASP A 198 9.21 -10.62 -6.72
CA ASP A 198 8.94 -10.66 -8.17
C ASP A 198 9.15 -9.30 -8.85
N TYR A 199 9.17 -8.20 -8.09
CA TYR A 199 9.37 -6.85 -8.64
C TYR A 199 10.50 -6.07 -7.97
N ALA A 200 10.79 -6.31 -6.70
CA ALA A 200 11.79 -5.59 -5.93
C ALA A 200 12.92 -6.50 -5.46
N THR A 201 14.14 -5.95 -5.45
CA THR A 201 15.29 -6.58 -4.80
C THR A 201 15.34 -6.21 -3.31
N THR A 202 16.47 -6.47 -2.67
CA THR A 202 16.71 -6.13 -1.28
C THR A 202 17.52 -4.84 -1.17
N MET A 203 17.47 -4.19 -0.01
CA MET A 203 18.26 -2.99 0.23
C MET A 203 19.77 -3.30 0.20
N LYS A 204 20.23 -4.51 0.57
CA LYS A 204 21.63 -4.94 0.40
C LYS A 204 22.13 -4.85 -1.03
N VAL A 205 21.25 -5.09 -2.00
CA VAL A 205 21.58 -4.98 -3.42
C VAL A 205 21.43 -3.54 -3.90
N ALA A 206 20.34 -2.86 -3.53
CA ALA A 206 20.03 -1.53 -4.05
C ALA A 206 20.89 -0.41 -3.44
N GLY A 207 21.19 -0.50 -2.14
CA GLY A 207 21.88 0.54 -1.37
C GLY A 207 23.24 0.95 -1.95
N PRO A 208 24.18 0.01 -2.19
CA PRO A 208 25.47 0.33 -2.78
C PRO A 208 25.37 1.03 -4.15
N GLU A 209 24.43 0.61 -5.00
CA GLU A 209 24.19 1.23 -6.30
C GLU A 209 23.64 2.66 -6.16
N LEU A 210 22.73 2.90 -5.21
CA LEU A 210 22.23 4.24 -4.91
C LEU A 210 23.35 5.15 -4.39
N GLU A 211 24.25 4.63 -3.54
CA GLU A 211 25.41 5.38 -3.04
C GLU A 211 26.41 5.72 -4.16
N LEU A 212 26.69 4.77 -5.06
CA LEU A 212 27.49 5.03 -6.27
C LEU A 212 26.85 6.10 -7.16
N SER A 213 25.53 6.20 -7.12
CA SER A 213 24.74 7.20 -7.85
C SER A 213 24.67 8.57 -7.16
N GLY A 214 25.32 8.73 -5.99
CA GLY A 214 25.40 10.00 -5.26
C GLY A 214 24.29 10.22 -4.24
N TYR A 215 23.42 9.23 -4.00
CA TYR A 215 22.52 9.25 -2.86
C TYR A 215 23.28 8.95 -1.57
N LYS A 216 22.93 9.63 -0.48
CA LYS A 216 23.37 9.21 0.85
C LYS A 216 22.19 8.59 1.57
N CYS A 217 22.33 7.31 1.88
CA CYS A 217 21.46 6.60 2.80
C CYS A 217 22.17 6.67 4.16
N SER A 218 21.66 7.43 5.14
CA SER A 218 22.26 7.42 6.48
C SER A 218 22.25 6.00 7.07
N THR A 219 23.18 5.69 7.97
CA THR A 219 23.39 4.40 8.69
C THR A 219 22.33 3.30 8.47
N HIS A 220 22.79 2.17 7.91
CA HIS A 220 22.06 0.94 7.58
C HIS A 220 20.57 1.11 7.25
N TRP A 221 20.28 1.26 5.96
CA TRP A 221 18.93 1.19 5.39
C TRP A 221 18.01 2.38 5.67
N SER A 222 18.54 3.52 6.17
CA SER A 222 17.65 4.64 6.49
C SER A 222 16.95 5.18 5.22
N SER A 223 15.68 4.82 5.14
CA SER A 223 14.66 5.49 4.36
C SER A 223 14.36 6.81 5.08
N PRO A 224 14.46 7.97 4.42
CA PRO A 224 14.79 8.12 3.00
C PRO A 224 16.29 8.28 2.67
N CYS A 225 16.70 7.77 1.51
CA CYS A 225 17.97 8.10 0.86
C CYS A 225 17.86 9.44 0.10
N ARG A 226 18.82 10.36 0.29
CA ARG A 226 18.78 11.72 -0.29
C ARG A 226 19.99 12.02 -1.16
N MET A 227 19.77 12.62 -2.33
CA MET A 227 20.87 13.03 -3.22
C MET A 227 21.74 14.10 -2.55
N GLY A 228 23.07 13.93 -2.58
CA GLY A 228 24.04 14.88 -2.00
C GLY A 228 24.10 14.88 -0.46
N GLY A 229 23.17 14.21 0.22
CA GLY A 229 23.18 14.00 1.68
C GLY A 229 22.86 15.21 2.56
N GLY A 230 22.26 16.26 1.99
CA GLY A 230 21.76 17.41 2.75
C GLY A 230 20.26 17.31 3.06
N GLN A 231 19.81 17.97 4.12
CA GLN A 231 18.38 18.12 4.45
C GLN A 231 17.60 18.96 3.41
N SER A 232 18.30 19.63 2.49
CA SER A 232 17.74 20.49 1.44
C SER A 232 17.70 19.83 0.06
N SER A 233 17.92 18.50 -0.03
CA SER A 233 17.83 17.80 -1.30
C SER A 233 16.39 17.75 -1.79
N ASN A 234 16.18 18.11 -3.05
CA ASN A 234 14.88 18.02 -3.71
C ASN A 234 14.65 16.63 -4.32
N GLN A 235 15.57 15.68 -4.16
CA GLN A 235 15.44 14.31 -4.64
C GLN A 235 15.60 13.31 -3.50
N GLU A 236 14.57 12.49 -3.31
CA GLU A 236 14.46 11.59 -2.17
C GLU A 236 13.90 10.24 -2.61
N ILE A 237 14.44 9.15 -2.07
CA ILE A 237 13.90 7.80 -2.24
C ILE A 237 13.61 7.21 -0.86
N SER A 238 12.33 6.94 -0.60
CA SER A 238 11.88 6.24 0.60
C SER A 238 11.58 4.78 0.29
N PHE A 239 11.89 3.91 1.24
CA PHE A 239 11.61 2.48 1.20
C PHE A 239 10.76 2.07 2.40
N THR A 240 9.92 1.06 2.22
CA THR A 240 9.28 0.31 3.31
C THR A 240 9.82 -1.13 3.32
N THR A 241 10.17 -1.64 4.49
CA THR A 241 10.59 -3.04 4.72
C THR A 241 9.67 -3.70 5.76
N PRO A 242 9.58 -5.04 5.84
CA PRO A 242 8.65 -5.75 6.73
C PRO A 242 8.84 -5.44 8.22
N ASN A 243 10.04 -5.04 8.64
CA ASN A 243 10.29 -4.62 10.01
C ASN A 243 11.26 -3.41 10.02
N PRO A 244 10.84 -2.26 10.56
CA PRO A 244 11.64 -1.03 10.55
C PRO A 244 12.77 -1.01 11.60
N ASN A 245 12.83 -2.00 12.51
CA ASN A 245 13.78 -2.06 13.63
C ASN A 245 14.93 -3.07 13.41
N LEU A 246 15.15 -3.51 12.18
CA LEU A 246 15.97 -4.68 11.87
C LEU A 246 17.49 -4.43 11.88
N SER A 247 18.22 -5.48 12.29
CA SER A 247 19.67 -5.61 12.15
C SER A 247 20.05 -5.91 10.69
N LEU A 248 21.34 -5.79 10.34
CA LEU A 248 21.91 -6.16 9.04
C LEU A 248 21.55 -7.59 8.56
N ASP A 249 21.20 -8.49 9.47
CA ASP A 249 21.03 -9.93 9.21
C ASP A 249 19.56 -10.35 8.97
N ASP A 250 18.61 -9.44 9.17
CA ASP A 250 17.17 -9.68 9.06
C ASP A 250 16.63 -9.39 7.64
N PRO A 251 15.38 -9.78 7.29
CA PRO A 251 14.87 -9.59 5.93
C PRO A 251 14.86 -8.13 5.49
N ASP A 252 15.78 -7.79 4.58
CA ASP A 252 15.99 -6.46 4.00
C ASP A 252 15.22 -6.25 2.68
N GLN A 253 14.13 -7.02 2.51
CA GLN A 253 13.29 -6.98 1.33
C GLN A 253 12.61 -5.62 1.19
N ILE A 254 12.71 -5.01 0.01
CA ILE A 254 11.99 -3.78 -0.33
C ILE A 254 10.53 -4.14 -0.65
N LEU A 255 9.58 -3.49 0.01
CA LEU A 255 8.14 -3.68 -0.21
C LEU A 255 7.55 -2.55 -1.05
N THR A 256 7.93 -1.31 -0.76
CA THR A 256 7.54 -0.15 -1.56
C THR A 256 8.73 0.76 -1.78
N VAL A 257 8.69 1.47 -2.90
CA VAL A 257 9.63 2.55 -3.21
C VAL A 257 8.84 3.80 -3.54
N ASP A 258 9.12 4.90 -2.85
CA ASP A 258 8.60 6.22 -3.17
C ASP A 258 9.76 7.11 -3.61
N MET A 259 9.70 7.64 -4.82
CA MET A 259 10.67 8.61 -5.35
C MET A 259 10.00 9.97 -5.46
N PHE A 260 10.57 10.95 -4.78
CA PHE A 260 10.13 12.33 -4.85
C PHE A 260 10.99 13.09 -5.87
N ASN A 261 10.32 13.73 -6.82
CA ASN A 261 10.91 14.66 -7.78
C ASN A 261 12.20 14.11 -8.46
N PRO A 262 12.15 12.97 -9.19
CA PRO A 262 13.33 12.45 -9.87
C PRO A 262 13.76 13.34 -11.07
N GLY A 263 13.12 14.47 -11.36
CA GLY A 263 13.58 15.38 -12.42
C GLY A 263 14.71 16.33 -12.00
N THR A 264 15.47 16.85 -12.98
CA THR A 264 16.30 18.05 -12.78
C THR A 264 15.47 19.31 -12.92
N THR A 265 15.88 20.39 -12.25
CA THR A 265 15.30 21.73 -12.47
C THR A 265 15.81 22.39 -13.75
N ASP A 266 16.84 21.82 -14.38
CA ASP A 266 17.51 22.38 -15.55
C ASP A 266 16.93 21.80 -16.84
N ASP A 267 16.75 22.66 -17.86
CA ASP A 267 16.07 22.44 -19.16
C ASP A 267 16.76 21.42 -20.11
N ALA A 268 17.46 20.42 -19.58
CA ALA A 268 18.07 19.39 -20.42
C ALA A 268 17.01 18.39 -20.93
N ASP A 269 17.15 17.98 -22.19
CA ASP A 269 16.38 16.89 -22.77
C ASP A 269 16.64 15.60 -21.97
N LEU A 270 15.64 15.14 -21.22
CA LEU A 270 15.71 13.85 -20.53
C LEU A 270 15.56 12.70 -21.54
N GLU A 271 16.67 12.05 -21.87
CA GLU A 271 16.67 10.81 -22.66
C GLU A 271 16.31 9.58 -21.80
N SER A 272 16.69 9.56 -20.51
CA SER A 272 16.57 8.43 -19.56
C SER A 272 16.65 8.88 -18.10
N LEU A 273 16.37 7.99 -17.14
CA LEU A 273 16.59 8.25 -15.70
C LEU A 273 18.08 8.27 -15.33
N SER A 274 18.97 7.80 -16.20
CA SER A 274 20.42 7.87 -15.94
C SER A 274 20.99 9.28 -15.95
N SER A 275 20.36 10.23 -16.65
CA SER A 275 20.80 11.63 -16.69
C SER A 275 20.38 12.46 -15.46
N ILE A 276 19.55 11.91 -14.57
CA ILE A 276 19.11 12.51 -13.29
C ILE A 276 19.73 11.80 -12.07
N GLY A 277 20.75 10.94 -12.27
CA GLY A 277 21.44 10.27 -11.17
C GLY A 277 20.99 8.83 -10.90
N PHE A 278 20.47 8.11 -11.90
CA PHE A 278 20.34 6.64 -11.84
C PHE A 278 21.18 5.94 -12.92
N PRO A 279 22.52 5.86 -12.77
CA PRO A 279 23.40 5.20 -13.74
C PRO A 279 23.02 3.74 -14.07
N GLN A 280 22.24 3.07 -13.21
CA GLN A 280 21.72 1.71 -13.41
C GLN A 280 20.17 1.66 -13.50
N GLU A 281 19.56 2.76 -13.98
CA GLU A 281 18.12 2.94 -14.21
C GLU A 281 17.28 2.96 -12.92
N LEU A 282 17.15 1.83 -12.22
CA LEU A 282 16.35 1.65 -10.99
C LEU A 282 16.87 0.43 -10.19
N PRO A 283 17.94 0.56 -9.37
CA PRO A 283 18.65 -0.60 -8.80
C PRO A 283 17.85 -1.40 -7.76
N PHE A 284 16.77 -0.82 -7.21
CA PHE A 284 15.84 -1.46 -6.28
C PHE A 284 14.80 -2.37 -6.97
N LEU A 285 14.72 -2.36 -8.29
CA LEU A 285 13.89 -3.27 -9.06
C LEU A 285 14.67 -4.51 -9.52
N VAL A 286 13.95 -5.62 -9.68
CA VAL A 286 14.47 -6.79 -10.41
C VAL A 286 14.73 -6.41 -11.88
N PRO A 287 15.69 -7.07 -12.56
CA PRO A 287 16.07 -6.69 -13.93
C PRO A 287 14.91 -6.62 -14.93
N ALA A 288 13.92 -7.52 -14.82
CA ALA A 288 12.78 -7.56 -15.71
C ALA A 288 11.83 -6.35 -15.59
N ALA A 289 11.81 -5.68 -14.44
CA ALA A 289 10.92 -4.54 -14.18
C ALA A 289 11.55 -3.18 -14.50
N ARG A 290 12.89 -3.08 -14.55
CA ARG A 290 13.62 -1.80 -14.71
C ARG A 290 13.21 -1.02 -15.96
N GLY A 291 13.42 -1.60 -17.14
CA GLY A 291 13.12 -0.94 -18.41
C GLY A 291 11.65 -0.54 -18.59
N PRO A 292 10.67 -1.43 -18.33
CA PRO A 292 9.26 -1.08 -18.42
C PRO A 292 8.83 0.04 -17.45
N VAL A 293 9.31 0.02 -16.21
CA VAL A 293 8.98 1.06 -15.21
C VAL A 293 9.62 2.39 -15.59
N GLU A 294 10.90 2.40 -15.99
CA GLU A 294 11.58 3.59 -16.49
C GLU A 294 10.85 4.19 -17.68
N ALA A 295 10.50 3.38 -18.68
CA ALA A 295 9.82 3.84 -19.88
C ALA A 295 8.50 4.57 -19.54
N GLN A 296 7.74 4.08 -18.57
CA GLN A 296 6.50 4.72 -18.13
C GLN A 296 6.76 6.02 -17.35
N ILE A 297 7.79 6.05 -16.49
CA ILE A 297 8.19 7.29 -15.79
C ILE A 297 8.57 8.36 -16.82
N VAL A 298 9.43 8.04 -17.77
CA VAL A 298 9.86 8.95 -18.84
C VAL A 298 8.67 9.39 -19.71
N ALA A 299 7.72 8.50 -20.00
CA ALA A 299 6.51 8.85 -20.73
C ALA A 299 5.65 9.88 -19.97
N THR A 300 5.45 9.70 -18.66
CA THR A 300 4.72 10.67 -17.82
C THR A 300 5.48 11.99 -17.68
N GLN A 301 6.81 11.97 -17.56
CA GLN A 301 7.62 13.19 -17.54
C GLN A 301 7.50 14.00 -18.84
N ARG A 302 7.38 13.33 -19.99
CA ARG A 302 7.23 13.97 -21.31
C ARG A 302 5.83 14.51 -21.57
N THR A 303 4.80 13.75 -21.17
CA THR A 303 3.41 14.09 -21.46
C THR A 303 2.77 14.96 -20.39
N GLY A 304 3.24 14.86 -19.15
CA GLY A 304 2.60 15.44 -17.97
C GLY A 304 1.33 14.73 -17.53
N GLU A 305 0.94 13.64 -18.20
CA GLU A 305 -0.26 12.87 -17.86
C GLU A 305 0.05 11.89 -16.73
N PRO A 306 -0.68 11.94 -15.60
CA PRO A 306 -0.47 11.00 -14.50
C PRO A 306 -0.78 9.57 -14.93
N PHE A 307 -0.12 8.61 -14.29
CA PHE A 307 -0.28 7.19 -14.54
C PHE A 307 -0.54 6.42 -13.24
N ILE A 308 -1.49 5.50 -13.28
CA ILE A 308 -1.69 4.46 -12.26
C ILE A 308 -2.00 3.15 -12.97
N GLY A 309 -1.24 2.09 -12.70
CA GLY A 309 -1.43 0.83 -13.39
C GLY A 309 -0.45 -0.27 -12.98
N ILE A 310 -0.61 -1.45 -13.60
CA ILE A 310 0.31 -2.57 -13.49
C ILE A 310 1.38 -2.45 -14.60
N VAL A 311 2.65 -2.42 -14.21
CA VAL A 311 3.80 -2.41 -15.12
C VAL A 311 4.77 -3.50 -14.69
N ALA A 312 5.08 -4.42 -15.60
CA ALA A 312 5.99 -5.54 -15.35
C ALA A 312 5.69 -6.32 -14.05
N GLY A 313 4.41 -6.51 -13.72
CA GLY A 313 3.98 -7.24 -12.53
C GLY A 313 4.09 -6.46 -11.21
N THR A 314 4.29 -5.15 -11.24
CA THR A 314 4.17 -4.29 -10.06
C THR A 314 3.16 -3.17 -10.28
N ILE A 315 2.59 -2.65 -9.20
CA ILE A 315 1.89 -1.37 -9.23
C ILE A 315 2.90 -0.25 -9.43
N LEU A 316 2.58 0.64 -10.36
CA LEU A 316 3.32 1.87 -10.62
C LEU A 316 2.34 3.03 -10.62
N ILE A 317 2.73 4.09 -9.89
CA ILE A 317 2.00 5.34 -9.81
C ILE A 317 2.99 6.44 -10.15
N VAL A 318 2.69 7.25 -11.15
CA VAL A 318 3.54 8.36 -11.60
C VAL A 318 2.70 9.63 -11.68
N GLU A 319 3.02 10.63 -10.87
CA GLU A 319 2.21 11.84 -10.75
C GLU A 319 3.07 13.10 -10.84
N PRO A 320 2.73 14.07 -11.71
CA PRO A 320 3.42 15.36 -11.73
C PRO A 320 3.09 16.18 -10.46
N PRO A 321 3.98 17.08 -10.02
CA PRO A 321 3.67 18.01 -8.95
C PRO A 321 2.52 18.95 -9.32
N ILE A 322 1.80 19.37 -8.29
CA ILE A 322 0.51 20.06 -8.40
C ILE A 322 0.67 21.53 -8.80
N ASN A 323 1.88 22.10 -8.64
CA ASN A 323 2.21 23.49 -8.95
C ASN A 323 3.34 23.62 -9.97
N LEU A 324 3.12 23.13 -11.19
CA LEU A 324 4.05 23.34 -12.29
C LEU A 324 3.79 24.69 -12.98
N PRO A 325 4.84 25.48 -13.30
CA PRO A 325 4.70 26.68 -14.12
C PRO A 325 4.03 26.36 -15.47
N ARG A 326 3.06 27.19 -15.89
CA ARG A 326 2.25 27.00 -17.12
C ARG A 326 3.03 27.03 -18.43
N VAL A 327 4.28 27.49 -18.42
CA VAL A 327 5.15 27.55 -19.59
C VAL A 327 6.48 26.91 -19.23
N ARG A 328 6.76 25.76 -19.82
CA ARG A 328 8.06 25.08 -19.79
C ARG A 328 8.34 24.42 -21.14
N THR A 329 9.61 24.34 -21.49
CA THR A 329 10.13 23.68 -22.69
C THR A 329 10.87 22.38 -22.38
N GLY A 330 10.98 22.01 -21.10
CA GLY A 330 11.71 20.83 -20.62
C GLY A 330 10.81 19.79 -19.91
N PRO A 331 11.36 18.60 -19.63
CA PRO A 331 10.64 17.48 -19.01
C PRO A 331 10.15 17.83 -17.59
N LEU A 332 9.01 17.25 -17.22
CA LEU A 332 8.38 17.56 -15.94
C LEU A 332 9.00 16.72 -14.82
N PRO A 333 9.27 17.32 -13.64
CA PRO A 333 9.46 16.51 -12.46
C PRO A 333 8.17 15.71 -12.19
N VAL A 334 8.33 14.52 -11.64
CA VAL A 334 7.22 13.62 -11.30
C VAL A 334 7.44 13.08 -9.90
N ASN A 335 6.52 12.27 -9.43
CA ASN A 335 6.69 11.49 -8.24
C ASN A 335 6.27 10.08 -8.54
N VAL A 336 7.00 9.13 -8.00
CA VAL A 336 6.86 7.73 -8.36
C VAL A 336 6.59 6.92 -7.11
N ARG A 337 5.56 6.09 -7.12
CA ARG A 337 5.40 4.98 -6.16
C ARG A 337 5.44 3.66 -6.91
N ILE A 338 6.24 2.73 -6.40
CA ILE A 338 6.37 1.37 -6.89
C ILE A 338 5.97 0.42 -5.78
N GLY A 339 5.14 -0.56 -6.12
CA GLY A 339 4.62 -1.54 -5.19
C GLY A 339 3.55 -0.94 -4.27
N VAL A 340 3.04 -1.79 -3.38
CA VAL A 340 1.99 -1.42 -2.41
C VAL A 340 2.39 -1.96 -1.05
N ALA A 341 2.18 -1.18 0.02
CA ALA A 341 2.46 -1.66 1.37
C ALA A 341 1.63 -2.94 1.66
N PRO A 342 2.22 -3.95 2.31
CA PRO A 342 1.43 -5.07 2.77
C PRO A 342 0.43 -4.59 3.83
N ILE A 343 -0.68 -5.31 3.97
CA ILE A 343 -1.67 -4.98 5.00
C ILE A 343 -1.05 -5.25 6.37
N SER A 344 -0.76 -4.19 7.10
CA SER A 344 -0.32 -4.28 8.48
C SER A 344 -1.54 -4.23 9.38
N ILE A 345 -1.86 -5.35 10.03
CA ILE A 345 -2.66 -5.33 11.27
C ILE A 345 -1.73 -4.74 12.33
N VAL A 346 -1.53 -3.42 12.34
CA VAL A 346 -1.02 -2.77 13.55
C VAL A 346 -2.18 -2.86 14.55
N GLU A 347 -2.04 -3.79 15.50
CA GLU A 347 -2.86 -3.87 16.72
C GLU A 347 -2.61 -2.66 17.62
#